data_AF-A0A1X2G6H0-F1
#
_entry.id   AF-A0A1X2G6H0-F1
#
_cell.length_a   1.000
_cell.length_b   1.000
_cell.length_c   1.000
_cell.angle_alpha   90.00
_cell.angle_beta   90.00
_cell.angle_gamma   90.00
#
_symmetry.space_group_name_H-M   'P 1'
#
loop_
_entity.id
_entity.type
_entity.pdbx_description
1 polymer ?
#
loop_
_entity_poly.entity_id
_entity_poly.type
_entity_poly.pdbx_seq_one_letter_code
_entity_poly.pdbx_strand_id
1 'polypeptide(L)'
;MHVPSSHRLGFGEAKVQNTTSYDLCHDLLCLALFSKESIDMNKLGGCLSFQIHGHLEFPRSINDLPTFINLSALTTLLRVGDAFWRLCRRANDPSIITSRSTPTPSCLYEAISATKCSSRECSIRFEK
;
A
#
# COMPACT_ATOMS: atom_id res chain seq x y z
N MET A 1 -22.85 6.58 -14.90
CA MET A 1 -22.25 5.56 -14.01
C MET A 1 -21.68 6.31 -12.82
N HIS A 2 -22.36 6.29 -11.67
CA HIS A 2 -22.03 7.14 -10.52
C HIS A 2 -21.00 6.41 -9.64
N VAL A 3 -19.74 6.86 -9.68
CA VAL A 3 -18.71 6.38 -8.75
C VAL A 3 -18.74 7.33 -7.55
N PRO A 4 -19.20 6.90 -6.35
CA PRO A 4 -19.19 7.77 -5.19
C PRO A 4 -17.74 7.98 -4.76
N SER A 5 -17.37 9.24 -4.64
CA SER A 5 -16.02 9.70 -4.34
C SER A 5 -15.59 9.32 -2.90
N SER A 6 -14.37 8.77 -2.78
CA SER A 6 -13.42 8.90 -1.65
C SER A 6 -13.64 8.12 -0.33
N HIS A 7 -13.71 6.78 -0.32
CA HIS A 7 -13.85 6.02 0.95
C HIS A 7 -13.05 4.72 1.08
N ARG A 8 -12.10 4.46 0.18
CA ARG A 8 -11.30 3.23 0.18
C ARG A 8 -9.83 3.62 0.12
N LEU A 9 -9.05 3.16 1.10
CA LEU A 9 -7.62 3.45 1.19
C LEU A 9 -6.83 2.16 0.95
N GLY A 10 -5.74 2.29 0.20
CA GLY A 10 -4.77 1.24 -0.03
C GLY A 10 -3.39 1.86 -0.20
N PHE A 11 -2.36 1.14 0.24
CA PHE A 11 -0.97 1.56 0.17
C PHE A 11 -0.16 0.54 -0.62
N GLY A 12 0.85 1.01 -1.34
CA GLY A 12 1.72 0.13 -2.11
C GLY A 12 3.13 0.70 -2.21
N GLU A 13 4.11 -0.19 -2.11
CA GLU A 13 5.51 0.14 -2.33
C GLU A 13 6.14 -0.82 -3.35
N ALA A 14 6.90 -0.26 -4.28
CA ALA A 14 7.66 -1.00 -5.28
C ALA A 14 9.16 -0.70 -5.12
N LYS A 15 9.99 -1.74 -5.16
CA LYS A 15 11.45 -1.63 -5.18
C LYS A 15 12.04 -2.30 -6.41
N VAL A 16 13.11 -1.69 -6.93
CA VAL A 16 13.92 -2.25 -8.01
C VAL A 16 14.74 -3.43 -7.47
N GLN A 17 15.10 -4.40 -8.33
CA GLN A 17 16.00 -5.49 -7.98
C GLN A 17 17.32 -4.95 -7.41
N ASN A 18 17.88 -5.64 -6.39
CA ASN A 18 19.03 -5.29 -5.52
C ASN A 18 18.72 -4.58 -4.19
N THR A 19 17.54 -4.82 -3.64
CA THR A 19 17.17 -4.37 -2.29
C THR A 19 17.64 -5.38 -1.24
N THR A 20 18.20 -4.92 -0.10
CA THR A 20 18.59 -5.82 1.00
C THR A 20 17.38 -6.37 1.76
N SER A 21 17.51 -7.49 2.47
CA SER A 21 16.43 -7.98 3.34
C SER A 21 16.04 -6.95 4.39
N TYR A 22 16.99 -6.15 4.88
CA TYR A 22 16.73 -5.04 5.80
C TYR A 22 15.78 -4.02 5.18
N ASP A 23 16.07 -3.58 3.95
CA ASP A 23 15.26 -2.59 3.24
C ASP A 23 13.85 -3.11 2.93
N LEU A 24 13.70 -4.42 2.68
CA LEU A 24 12.37 -5.03 2.48
C LEU A 24 11.57 -5.06 3.77
N CYS A 25 12.20 -5.47 4.88
CA CYS A 25 11.58 -5.48 6.19
C CYS A 25 11.19 -4.08 6.65
N HIS A 26 12.02 -3.07 6.34
CA HIS A 26 11.75 -1.68 6.67
C HIS A 26 10.50 -1.16 5.94
N ASP A 27 10.38 -1.39 4.63
CA ASP A 27 9.17 -1.01 3.88
C ASP A 27 7.94 -1.73 4.39
N LEU A 28 8.06 -3.04 4.68
CA LEU A 28 6.94 -3.82 5.18
C LEU A 28 6.45 -3.27 6.53
N LEU A 29 7.38 -2.84 7.39
CA LEU A 29 7.07 -2.15 8.65
C LEU A 29 6.37 -0.82 8.38
N CYS A 30 6.87 0.00 7.45
CA CYS A 30 6.23 1.25 7.05
C CYS A 30 4.79 1.03 6.54
N LEU A 31 4.61 0.08 5.61
CA LEU A 31 3.31 -0.28 5.06
C LEU A 31 2.34 -0.76 6.15
N ALA A 32 2.78 -1.65 7.03
CA ALA A 32 1.97 -2.14 8.14
C ALA A 32 1.51 -0.99 9.04
N LEU A 33 2.42 -0.07 9.35
CA LEU A 33 2.12 1.07 10.21
C LEU A 33 1.11 2.02 9.55
N PHE A 34 1.34 2.43 8.30
CA PHE A 34 0.40 3.30 7.58
C PHE A 34 -0.97 2.66 7.41
N SER A 35 -1.03 1.35 7.20
CA SER A 35 -2.29 0.60 7.11
C SER A 35 -3.07 0.68 8.41
N LYS A 36 -2.40 0.40 9.53
CA LYS A 36 -2.99 0.42 10.87
C LYS A 36 -3.50 1.82 11.22
N GLU A 37 -2.67 2.84 11.03
CA GLU A 37 -3.06 4.23 11.29
C GLU A 37 -4.25 4.67 10.43
N SER A 38 -4.28 4.25 9.16
CA SER A 38 -5.39 4.57 8.27
C SER A 38 -6.69 3.87 8.67
N ILE A 39 -6.61 2.62 9.12
CA ILE A 39 -7.74 1.87 9.68
C ILE A 39 -8.31 2.60 10.90
N ASP A 40 -7.44 2.99 11.83
CA ASP A 40 -7.84 3.60 13.10
C ASP A 40 -8.38 5.02 12.89
N MET A 41 -7.65 5.89 12.18
CA MET A 41 -8.04 7.29 11.96
C MET A 41 -9.30 7.41 11.10
N ASN A 42 -9.47 6.55 10.09
CA ASN A 42 -10.59 6.64 9.14
C ASN A 42 -11.71 5.63 9.43
N LYS A 43 -11.60 4.85 10.51
CA LYS A 43 -12.58 3.83 10.93
C LYS A 43 -12.89 2.83 9.81
N LEU A 44 -11.85 2.32 9.16
CA LEU A 44 -12.00 1.34 8.07
C LEU A 44 -12.16 -0.08 8.62
N GLY A 45 -12.96 -0.89 7.94
CA GLY A 45 -13.06 -2.33 8.22
C GLY A 45 -11.82 -3.08 7.73
N GLY A 46 -11.15 -2.54 6.71
CA GLY A 46 -9.91 -3.06 6.16
C GLY A 46 -9.19 -2.06 5.25
N CYS A 47 -7.90 -2.29 5.06
CA CYS A 47 -7.02 -1.59 4.15
C CYS A 47 -6.18 -2.63 3.39
N LEU A 48 -5.87 -2.36 2.12
CA LEU A 48 -5.03 -3.22 1.31
C LEU A 48 -3.63 -2.63 1.29
N SER A 49 -2.66 -3.46 1.63
CA SER A 49 -1.25 -3.12 1.50
C SER A 49 -0.51 -4.24 0.78
N PHE A 50 0.37 -3.86 -0.14
CA PHE A 50 1.17 -4.79 -0.91
C PHE A 50 2.57 -4.24 -1.14
N GLN A 51 3.55 -5.14 -1.13
CA GLN A 51 4.92 -4.85 -1.49
C GLN A 51 5.26 -5.73 -2.70
N ILE A 52 5.71 -5.12 -3.78
CA ILE A 52 6.14 -5.87 -4.97
C ILE A 52 7.64 -6.06 -4.89
N HIS A 53 8.06 -7.32 -4.73
CA HIS A 53 9.46 -7.74 -4.84
C HIS A 53 9.64 -8.52 -6.14
N GLY A 54 10.10 -7.83 -7.19
CA GLY A 54 10.27 -8.45 -8.51
C GLY A 54 10.55 -7.43 -9.61
N HIS A 55 10.80 -7.93 -10.82
CA HIS A 55 11.02 -7.11 -12.01
C HIS A 55 9.67 -6.67 -12.59
N LEU A 56 9.07 -5.63 -12.02
CA LEU A 56 7.96 -4.93 -12.66
C LEU A 56 8.53 -3.72 -13.40
N GLU A 57 8.94 -3.93 -14.65
CA GLU A 57 9.37 -2.82 -15.50
C GLU A 57 8.16 -2.00 -15.91
N PHE A 58 7.97 -0.87 -15.23
CA PHE A 58 7.04 0.13 -15.72
C PHE A 58 7.50 0.61 -17.10
N PRO A 59 6.59 0.69 -18.08
CA PRO A 59 6.92 1.12 -19.42
C PRO A 59 7.43 2.56 -19.36
N ARG A 60 8.63 2.80 -19.91
CA ARG A 60 9.24 4.14 -19.96
C ARG A 60 8.67 4.98 -21.09
N SER A 61 8.00 4.34 -22.03
CA SER A 61 7.30 4.95 -23.15
C SER A 61 6.04 4.15 -23.53
N ILE A 62 5.18 4.75 -24.34
CA ILE A 62 4.00 4.06 -24.89
C ILE A 62 4.36 2.82 -25.72
N ASN A 63 5.57 2.80 -26.30
CA ASN A 63 6.06 1.69 -27.11
C ASN A 63 6.45 0.47 -26.26
N ASP A 64 6.72 0.67 -24.97
CA ASP A 64 7.07 -0.41 -24.02
C ASP A 64 5.81 -1.00 -23.34
N LEU A 65 4.66 -0.36 -23.54
CA LEU A 65 3.38 -0.77 -22.96
C LEU A 65 2.97 -2.20 -23.33
N PRO A 66 3.15 -2.69 -24.58
CA PRO A 66 2.79 -4.06 -24.94
C PRO A 66 3.56 -5.12 -24.13
N THR A 67 4.80 -4.83 -23.73
CA THR A 67 5.65 -5.72 -22.93
C THR A 67 5.21 -5.77 -21.47
N PHE A 68 4.74 -4.63 -20.95
CA PHE A 68 4.16 -4.49 -19.62
C PHE A 68 2.76 -5.12 -19.52
N ILE A 69 1.93 -4.98 -20.57
CA ILE A 69 0.59 -5.58 -20.68
C ILE A 69 0.72 -7.06 -21.08
N ASN A 70 1.41 -7.85 -20.26
CA ASN A 70 1.39 -9.30 -20.37
C ASN A 70 0.35 -9.89 -19.41
N LEU A 71 -0.09 -11.12 -19.70
CA LEU A 71 -1.15 -11.78 -18.94
C LEU A 71 -0.83 -11.92 -17.45
N SER A 72 0.45 -12.08 -17.08
CA SER A 72 0.88 -12.19 -15.68
C SER A 72 0.73 -10.86 -14.93
N ALA A 73 1.20 -9.76 -15.52
CA ALA A 73 1.06 -8.42 -14.97
C ALA A 73 -0.41 -8.02 -14.85
N LEU A 74 -1.20 -8.24 -15.91
CA LEU A 74 -2.65 -7.97 -15.89
C LEU A 74 -3.39 -8.82 -14.85
N THR A 75 -3.10 -10.12 -14.77
CA THR A 75 -3.72 -11.00 -13.77
C THR A 75 -3.40 -10.54 -12.36
N THR A 76 -2.15 -10.11 -12.11
CA THR A 76 -1.73 -9.59 -10.81
C THR A 76 -2.46 -8.29 -10.47
N LEU A 77 -2.49 -7.33 -11.40
CA LEU A 77 -3.19 -6.06 -11.22
C LEU A 77 -4.70 -6.26 -11.00
N LEU A 78 -5.32 -7.18 -11.74
CA LEU A 78 -6.74 -7.51 -11.57
C LEU A 78 -7.03 -8.12 -10.21
N ARG A 79 -6.17 -9.04 -9.71
CA ARG A 79 -6.30 -9.62 -8.37
C ARG A 79 -6.14 -8.57 -7.27
N VAL A 80 -5.16 -7.69 -7.41
CA VAL A 80 -4.94 -6.56 -6.48
C VAL A 80 -6.14 -5.62 -6.51
N GLY A 81 -6.65 -5.29 -7.69
CA GLY A 81 -7.85 -4.47 -7.87
C GLY A 81 -9.09 -5.10 -7.24
N ASP A 82 -9.37 -6.38 -7.49
CA ASP A 82 -10.48 -7.11 -6.85
C ASP A 82 -10.35 -7.10 -5.33
N ALA A 83 -9.18 -7.43 -4.81
CA ALA A 83 -8.92 -7.41 -3.37
C ALA A 83 -9.17 -6.01 -2.77
N PHE A 84 -8.72 -4.95 -3.45
CA PHE A 84 -8.98 -3.57 -3.03
C PHE A 84 -10.49 -3.28 -2.95
N TRP A 85 -11.23 -3.61 -4.01
CA TRP A 85 -12.68 -3.36 -4.06
C TRP A 85 -13.49 -4.30 -3.14
N ARG A 86 -12.96 -5.44 -2.75
CA ARG A 86 -13.65 -6.36 -1.84
C ARG A 86 -13.34 -6.11 -0.37
N LEU A 87 -12.10 -5.72 -0.06
CA LEU A 87 -11.59 -5.66 1.32
C LEU A 87 -11.48 -4.24 1.87
N CYS A 88 -11.17 -3.25 1.04
CA CYS A 88 -11.06 -1.85 1.47
C CYS A 88 -12.45 -1.22 1.56
N ARG A 89 -13.12 -1.43 2.68
CA ARG A 89 -14.45 -0.87 2.97
C ARG A 89 -14.44 -0.20 4.35
N ARG A 90 -15.36 0.74 4.54
CA ARG A 90 -15.65 1.29 5.87
C ARG A 90 -16.10 0.20 6.82
N ALA A 91 -15.83 0.38 8.11
CA ALA A 91 -16.40 -0.49 9.12
C ALA A 91 -17.93 -0.31 9.13
N ASN A 92 -18.67 -1.42 9.19
CA ASN A 92 -20.12 -1.39 9.35
C ASN A 92 -20.51 -0.77 10.69
N ASP A 93 -19.71 -1.06 11.72
CA ASP A 93 -19.78 -0.43 13.03
C ASP A 93 -18.41 0.18 13.38
N PRO A 94 -18.29 1.51 13.36
CA PRO A 94 -17.04 2.20 13.68
C PRO A 94 -16.59 2.00 15.13
N SER A 95 -17.50 1.66 16.06
CA SER A 95 -17.17 1.45 17.48
C SER A 95 -16.26 0.23 17.66
N ILE A 96 -16.40 -0.79 16.82
CA ILE A 96 -15.54 -1.98 16.79
C ILE A 96 -14.09 -1.57 16.50
N ILE A 97 -13.87 -0.65 15.55
CA ILE A 97 -12.51 -0.18 15.21
C ILE A 97 -11.92 0.61 16.37
N THR A 98 -12.70 1.51 16.97
CA THR A 98 -12.26 2.27 18.14
C THR A 98 -11.91 1.34 19.31
N SER A 99 -12.70 0.28 19.55
CA SER A 99 -12.50 -0.65 20.67
C SER A 99 -11.22 -1.48 20.56
N ARG A 100 -10.76 -1.76 19.33
CA ARG A 100 -9.52 -2.52 19.06
C ARG A 100 -8.32 -1.64 18.76
N SER A 101 -8.53 -0.33 18.59
CA SER A 101 -7.45 0.61 18.31
C SER A 101 -6.50 0.64 19.49
N THR A 102 -5.21 0.49 19.19
CA THR A 102 -4.14 0.53 20.19
C THR A 102 -3.14 1.60 19.75
N PRO A 103 -2.66 2.47 20.66
CA PRO A 103 -1.63 3.43 20.31
C PRO A 103 -0.40 2.72 19.74
N THR A 104 0.12 3.25 18.64
CA THR A 104 1.37 2.75 18.07
C THR A 104 2.52 3.07 19.03
N PRO A 105 3.36 2.08 19.41
CA PRO A 105 4.55 2.34 20.23
C PRO A 105 5.49 3.37 19.60
N SER A 106 5.99 4.31 20.39
CA SER A 106 6.87 5.40 19.93
C SER A 106 8.13 4.90 19.23
N CYS A 107 8.69 3.78 19.69
CA CYS A 107 9.87 3.15 19.09
C CYS A 107 9.67 2.73 17.63
N LEU A 108 8.44 2.43 17.21
CA LEU A 108 8.15 2.10 15.80
C LEU A 108 8.26 3.34 14.92
N TYR A 109 7.83 4.51 15.41
CA TYR A 109 8.03 5.78 14.70
C TYR A 109 9.51 6.14 14.59
N GLU A 110 10.31 5.83 15.61
CA GLU A 110 11.77 6.00 15.55
C GLU A 110 12.44 5.06 14.54
N ALA A 111 11.91 3.83 14.40
CA ALA A 111 12.40 2.85 13.43
C ALA A 111 12.09 3.24 11.97
N ILE A 112 10.96 3.91 11.72
CA ILE A 112 10.57 4.38 10.38
C ILE A 112 10.96 5.83 10.08
N SER A 113 11.54 6.55 11.06
CA SER A 113 11.88 7.97 10.91
C SER A 113 12.82 8.21 9.73
N ALA A 114 12.47 9.22 8.92
CA ALA A 114 13.18 9.60 7.69
C ALA A 114 14.66 9.95 7.93
N THR A 115 15.05 10.28 9.17
CA THR A 115 16.45 10.56 9.53
C THR A 115 17.35 9.32 9.50
N LYS A 116 16.79 8.11 9.30
CA LYS A 116 17.55 6.85 9.21
C LYS A 116 17.44 6.14 7.85
N CYS A 117 16.76 6.71 6.85
CA CYS A 117 16.53 6.03 5.57
C CYS A 117 17.26 6.77 4.43
N SER A 118 18.18 6.08 3.75
CA SER A 118 19.22 6.75 2.97
C SER A 118 18.79 7.39 1.64
N SER A 119 17.62 7.08 1.05
CA SER A 119 17.31 7.55 -0.33
C SER A 119 16.01 7.01 -0.94
N ARG A 120 14.79 7.31 -0.45
CA ARG A 120 13.58 6.91 -1.20
C ARG A 120 12.47 7.96 -1.33
N GLU A 121 12.17 8.28 -2.58
CA GLU A 121 10.85 8.68 -3.05
C GLU A 121 10.33 7.53 -3.93
N CYS A 122 9.34 6.77 -3.45
CA CYS A 122 8.51 5.90 -4.29
C CYS A 122 7.21 5.53 -3.58
N SER A 123 6.41 6.54 -3.22
CA SER A 123 5.02 6.32 -2.84
C SER A 123 4.15 6.39 -4.09
N ILE A 124 3.49 5.28 -4.47
CA ILE A 124 2.38 5.36 -5.43
C ILE A 124 1.21 6.02 -4.68
N ARG A 125 1.09 7.34 -4.82
CA ARG A 125 -0.06 8.09 -4.33
C ARG A 125 -1.11 8.13 -5.43
N PHE A 126 -2.26 7.53 -5.18
CA PHE A 126 -3.45 7.79 -5.97
C PHE A 126 -4.01 9.13 -5.50
N GLU A 127 -3.57 10.23 -6.11
CA GLU A 127 -4.23 11.52 -5.96
C GLU A 127 -5.54 11.55 -6.76
N LYS A 128 -6.43 12.43 -6.30
CA LYS A 128 -7.83 12.55 -6.73
C LYS A 128 -8.00 13.14 -8.12
#